data_AF-A0AAE3QV80-F1
#
_entry.id   AF-A0AAE3QV80-F1
#
_cell.length_a   1.000
_cell.length_b   1.000
_cell.length_c   1.000
_cell.angle_alpha   90.00
_cell.angle_beta   90.00
_cell.angle_gamma   90.00
#
_symmetry.space_group_name_H-M   'P 1'
#
loop_
_entity.id
_entity.type
_entity.pdbx_description
1 polymer ?
#
loop_
_entity_poly.entity_id
_entity_poly.type
_entity_poly.pdbx_seq_one_letter_code
_entity_poly.pdbx_strand_id
1 'polypeptide(L)'
;MINKEEHWFYQQHKKGITLTEVSMGDFLVTHKIQRADAPSSFMGKIFFDWDYYKNTCYHFMWYVDDPENSIQKGWQNSALSNKRFIYLSVMDLGFIQVETEYFINNWYEFAFYCSEGEQGFSDDGQLFFEYTEPDRAIRSNFEIKPNSKIIHPPYMSLYR
;
A
#
# COMPACT_ATOMS: atom_id res chain seq x y z
N MET A 1 -2.77 10.64 20.60
CA MET A 1 -2.18 9.29 20.78
C MET A 1 -3.32 8.34 21.03
N ILE A 2 -3.50 7.34 20.17
CA ILE A 2 -4.57 6.36 20.30
C ILE A 2 -4.11 5.27 21.26
N ASN A 3 -5.01 4.86 22.15
CA ASN A 3 -4.77 3.73 23.02
C ASN A 3 -4.79 2.45 22.19
N LYS A 4 -3.59 1.92 21.89
CA LYS A 4 -3.42 0.71 21.07
C LYS A 4 -4.13 -0.49 21.67
N GLU A 5 -4.32 -0.53 22.99
CA GLU A 5 -5.05 -1.62 23.65
C GLU A 5 -6.55 -1.64 23.35
N GLU A 6 -7.11 -0.50 22.90
CA GLU A 6 -8.52 -0.35 22.53
C GLU A 6 -8.72 -0.30 21.01
N HIS A 7 -7.62 -0.26 20.24
CA HIS A 7 -7.68 -0.14 18.80
C HIS A 7 -8.00 -1.48 18.12
N TRP A 8 -9.20 -1.61 17.55
CA TRP A 8 -9.70 -2.88 16.99
C TRP A 8 -8.71 -3.55 16.05
N PHE A 9 -8.20 -2.83 15.04
CA PHE A 9 -7.29 -3.39 14.03
C PHE A 9 -5.98 -3.89 14.67
N TYR A 10 -5.47 -3.16 15.67
CA TYR A 10 -4.27 -3.59 16.38
C TYR A 10 -4.56 -4.86 17.17
N GLN A 11 -5.69 -4.92 17.89
CA GLN A 11 -6.03 -6.10 18.68
C GLN A 11 -6.23 -7.36 17.83
N GLN A 12 -6.81 -7.23 16.63
CA GLN A 12 -6.94 -8.35 15.69
C GLN A 12 -5.58 -8.84 15.17
N HIS A 13 -4.68 -7.90 14.83
CA HIS A 13 -3.44 -8.23 14.11
C HIS A 13 -2.17 -8.19 14.96
N LYS A 14 -2.24 -7.92 16.27
CA LYS A 14 -1.05 -7.73 17.15
C LYS A 14 -0.02 -8.86 17.15
N LYS A 15 -0.38 -10.05 16.68
CA LYS A 15 0.54 -11.18 16.52
C LYS A 15 1.34 -11.12 15.22
N GLY A 16 0.79 -10.49 14.18
CA GLY A 16 1.39 -10.40 12.84
C GLY A 16 1.97 -9.02 12.50
N ILE A 17 1.70 -8.00 13.32
CA ILE A 17 2.21 -6.64 13.11
C ILE A 17 3.18 -6.24 14.22
N THR A 18 4.21 -5.49 13.83
CA THR A 18 5.17 -4.84 14.73
C THR A 18 5.08 -3.34 14.54
N LEU A 19 4.94 -2.61 15.64
CA LEU A 19 4.98 -1.14 15.64
C LEU A 19 6.43 -0.70 15.48
N THR A 20 6.69 0.19 14.53
CA THR A 20 8.05 0.60 14.22
C THR A 20 8.36 1.97 14.79
N GLU A 21 9.63 2.21 15.13
CA GLU A 21 10.14 3.55 15.44
C GLU A 21 10.52 4.32 14.17
N VAL A 22 10.61 3.62 13.03
CA VAL A 22 10.92 4.20 11.73
C VAL A 22 9.76 5.08 11.30
N SER A 23 10.02 6.35 11.03
CA SER A 23 9.00 7.21 10.42
C SER A 23 8.90 6.91 8.93
N MET A 24 7.69 6.97 8.38
CA MET A 24 7.49 6.84 6.92
C MET A 24 8.33 7.86 6.15
N GLY A 25 8.47 9.09 6.67
CA GLY A 25 9.29 10.13 6.06
C GLY A 25 10.75 9.71 5.92
N ASP A 26 11.35 9.20 7.00
CA ASP A 26 12.75 8.73 6.98
C ASP A 26 12.94 7.52 6.06
N PHE A 27 11.96 6.61 6.04
CA PHE A 27 11.96 5.46 5.14
C PHE A 27 12.00 5.91 3.67
N LEU A 28 11.13 6.84 3.28
CA LEU A 28 11.04 7.37 1.92
C LEU A 28 12.33 8.08 1.50
N VAL A 29 12.92 8.90 2.40
CA VAL A 29 14.19 9.60 2.15
C VAL A 29 15.34 8.60 1.97
N THR A 30 15.42 7.60 2.84
CA THR A 30 16.47 6.57 2.81
C THR A 30 16.44 5.78 1.50
N HIS A 31 15.24 5.44 1.03
CA HIS A 31 15.03 4.66 -0.19
C HIS A 31 14.84 5.51 -1.45
N LYS A 32 14.94 6.83 -1.36
CA LYS A 32 14.82 7.78 -2.47
C LYS A 32 13.51 7.65 -3.26
N ILE A 33 12.41 7.36 -2.57
CA ILE A 33 11.08 7.20 -3.16
C ILE A 33 10.48 8.58 -3.45
N GLN A 34 10.05 8.80 -4.70
CA GLN A 34 9.50 10.06 -5.18
C GLN A 34 8.02 10.19 -4.78
N ARG A 35 7.64 11.41 -4.43
CA ARG A 35 6.29 11.74 -3.96
C ARG A 35 5.73 12.90 -4.75
N ALA A 36 4.42 12.91 -4.92
CA ALA A 36 3.69 14.07 -5.42
C ALA A 36 3.30 15.00 -4.27
N ASP A 37 3.24 16.30 -4.56
CA ASP A 37 2.62 17.26 -3.66
C ASP A 37 1.12 16.96 -3.59
N ALA A 38 0.62 16.62 -2.40
CA ALA A 38 -0.80 16.44 -2.21
C ALA A 38 -1.51 17.80 -2.30
N PRO A 39 -2.69 17.88 -2.93
CA PRO A 39 -3.49 19.09 -2.92
C PRO A 39 -3.81 19.48 -1.47
N SER A 40 -3.94 20.78 -1.19
CA SER A 40 -4.20 21.29 0.16
C SER A 40 -5.48 20.74 0.81
N SER A 41 -6.41 20.22 0.02
CA SER A 41 -7.63 19.53 0.49
C SER A 41 -7.36 18.14 1.10
N PHE A 42 -6.20 17.54 0.85
CA PHE A 42 -5.78 16.23 1.34
C PHE A 42 -4.78 16.34 2.49
N MET A 43 -4.95 17.34 3.37
CA MET A 43 -4.03 17.66 4.48
C MET A 43 -3.41 16.40 5.11
N GLY A 44 -2.10 16.22 4.91
CA GLY A 44 -1.30 15.17 5.53
C GLY A 44 -1.22 13.84 4.77
N LYS A 45 -1.94 13.66 3.65
CA LYS A 45 -1.74 12.49 2.79
C LYS A 45 -0.52 12.66 1.90
N ILE A 46 0.21 11.58 1.70
CA ILE A 46 1.37 11.51 0.84
C ILE A 46 1.00 10.58 -0.30
N PHE A 47 1.18 11.03 -1.54
CA PHE A 47 0.95 10.22 -2.73
C PHE A 47 2.27 9.96 -3.45
N PHE A 48 2.40 8.81 -4.11
CA PHE A 48 3.52 8.61 -5.02
C PHE A 48 3.37 9.45 -6.29
N ASP A 49 4.49 9.98 -6.78
CA ASP A 49 4.53 10.55 -8.12
C ASP A 49 4.55 9.41 -9.16
N TRP A 50 3.38 8.87 -9.47
CA TRP A 50 3.26 7.79 -10.45
C TRP A 50 3.66 8.20 -11.88
N ASP A 51 3.74 9.49 -12.20
CA ASP A 51 4.26 9.95 -13.49
C ASP A 51 5.78 9.72 -13.59
N TYR A 52 6.50 9.91 -12.49
CA TYR A 52 7.91 9.52 -12.38
C TYR A 52 8.09 8.00 -12.60
N TYR A 53 7.11 7.19 -12.17
CA TYR A 53 7.12 5.72 -12.26
C TYR A 53 6.31 5.14 -13.43
N LYS A 54 5.93 5.94 -14.43
CA LYS A 54 4.98 5.55 -15.49
C LYS A 54 5.33 4.27 -16.28
N ASN A 55 6.60 3.89 -16.34
CA ASN A 55 7.07 2.69 -17.05
C ASN A 55 6.97 1.41 -16.20
N THR A 56 6.75 1.57 -14.89
CA THR A 56 6.66 0.48 -13.91
C THR A 56 5.34 0.53 -13.16
N CYS A 57 4.41 1.44 -13.51
CA CYS A 57 3.13 1.60 -12.83
C CYS A 57 2.11 0.57 -13.31
N TYR A 58 1.81 -0.38 -12.44
CA TYR A 58 0.74 -1.35 -12.61
C TYR A 58 -0.50 -0.87 -11.87
N HIS A 59 -1.67 -1.11 -12.46
CA HIS A 59 -2.96 -0.84 -11.85
C HIS A 59 -3.76 -2.13 -11.73
N PHE A 60 -4.17 -2.44 -10.51
CA PHE A 60 -4.90 -3.65 -10.16
C PHE A 60 -6.25 -3.29 -9.55
N MET A 61 -7.34 -3.62 -10.26
CA MET A 61 -8.70 -3.35 -9.80
C MET A 61 -9.31 -4.58 -9.12
N TRP A 62 -10.07 -4.37 -8.05
CA TRP A 62 -10.67 -5.46 -7.26
C TRP A 62 -12.01 -5.99 -7.80
N TYR A 63 -12.47 -5.53 -8.95
CA TYR A 63 -13.71 -5.99 -9.59
C TYR A 63 -13.54 -7.37 -10.25
N VAL A 64 -13.67 -8.42 -9.45
CA VAL A 64 -13.64 -9.83 -9.89
C VAL A 64 -14.69 -10.65 -9.13
N ASP A 65 -15.12 -11.78 -9.70
CA ASP A 65 -16.20 -12.61 -9.15
C ASP A 65 -15.88 -13.24 -7.78
N ASP A 66 -14.59 -13.41 -7.46
CA ASP A 66 -14.08 -13.88 -6.16
C ASP A 66 -12.87 -13.02 -5.74
N PRO A 67 -13.11 -11.83 -5.16
CA PRO A 67 -12.05 -10.86 -4.89
C PRO A 67 -11.07 -11.35 -3.85
N GLU A 68 -11.54 -11.98 -2.78
CA GLU A 68 -10.67 -12.42 -1.68
C GLU A 68 -9.58 -13.38 -2.15
N ASN A 69 -9.97 -14.49 -2.79
CA ASN A 69 -9.02 -15.50 -3.25
C ASN A 69 -8.21 -15.05 -4.46
N SER A 70 -8.82 -14.32 -5.40
CA SER A 70 -8.13 -13.92 -6.63
C SER A 70 -7.04 -12.90 -6.33
N ILE A 71 -7.34 -11.94 -5.45
CA ILE A 71 -6.39 -10.90 -5.04
C ILE A 71 -5.29 -11.52 -4.17
N GLN A 72 -5.63 -12.39 -3.22
CA GLN A 72 -4.63 -13.14 -2.43
C GLN A 72 -3.67 -13.91 -3.34
N LYS A 73 -4.19 -14.69 -4.31
CA LYS A 73 -3.35 -15.38 -5.31
C LYS A 73 -2.51 -14.41 -6.12
N GLY A 74 -3.04 -13.24 -6.43
CA GLY A 74 -2.29 -12.21 -7.15
C GLY A 74 -1.10 -11.69 -6.37
N TRP A 75 -1.28 -11.42 -5.09
CA TRP A 75 -0.21 -11.06 -4.18
C TRP A 75 0.82 -12.17 -4.03
N GLN A 76 0.38 -13.42 -3.86
CA GLN A 76 1.27 -14.59 -3.76
C GLN A 76 2.14 -14.75 -5.01
N ASN A 77 1.60 -14.42 -6.18
CA ASN A 77 2.28 -14.50 -7.47
C ASN A 77 3.03 -13.22 -7.86
N SER A 78 3.07 -12.20 -6.99
CA SER A 78 3.76 -10.94 -7.24
C SER A 78 5.23 -11.00 -6.78
N ALA A 79 6.04 -10.03 -7.18
CA ALA A 79 7.41 -9.91 -6.67
C ALA A 79 7.46 -9.67 -5.14
N LEU A 80 6.38 -9.13 -4.57
CA LEU A 80 6.27 -8.83 -3.15
C LEU A 80 6.38 -10.09 -2.28
N SER A 81 5.85 -11.23 -2.74
CA SER A 81 5.85 -12.48 -1.95
C SER A 81 7.25 -13.04 -1.64
N ASN A 82 8.29 -12.56 -2.34
CA ASN A 82 9.69 -12.90 -2.07
C ASN A 82 10.33 -12.00 -0.99
N LYS A 83 9.63 -10.98 -0.51
CA LYS A 83 10.11 -10.09 0.55
C LYS A 83 9.74 -10.67 1.90
N ARG A 84 10.62 -10.49 2.89
CA ARG A 84 10.36 -10.99 4.24
C ARG A 84 9.31 -10.14 4.95
N PHE A 85 9.46 -8.83 4.86
CA PHE A 85 8.58 -7.88 5.49
C PHE A 85 8.06 -6.86 4.49
N ILE A 86 6.89 -6.34 4.83
CA ILE A 86 6.39 -5.10 4.29
C ILE A 86 6.21 -4.09 5.40
N TYR A 87 6.31 -2.83 5.03
CA TYR A 87 5.91 -1.72 5.88
C TYR A 87 4.65 -1.09 5.33
N LEU A 88 3.70 -0.77 6.20
CA LEU A 88 2.43 -0.16 5.85
C LEU A 88 2.26 1.14 6.63
N SER A 89 1.80 2.18 5.95
CA SER A 89 1.24 3.36 6.62
C SER A 89 -0.21 3.06 6.95
N VAL A 90 -0.52 2.93 8.24
CA VAL A 90 -1.87 2.68 8.73
C VAL A 90 -2.33 3.91 9.48
N MET A 91 -3.48 4.47 9.08
CA MET A 91 -4.10 5.58 9.81
C MET A 91 -4.17 5.22 11.30
N ASP A 92 -3.93 6.19 12.18
CA ASP A 92 -4.05 6.03 13.63
C ASP A 92 -3.01 5.14 14.35
N LEU A 93 -2.33 4.23 13.63
CA LEU A 93 -1.25 3.39 14.18
C LEU A 93 0.15 3.82 13.72
N GLY A 94 0.24 4.58 12.63
CA GLY A 94 1.48 5.04 12.03
C GLY A 94 2.10 3.98 11.13
N PHE A 95 3.44 3.93 11.11
CA PHE A 95 4.18 3.01 10.25
C PHE A 95 4.39 1.67 10.96
N ILE A 96 3.80 0.62 10.40
CA ILE A 96 3.86 -0.74 10.95
C ILE A 96 4.66 -1.64 10.03
N GLN A 97 5.31 -2.65 10.60
CA GLN A 97 5.97 -3.72 9.88
C GLN A 97 5.14 -4.99 10.00
N VAL A 98 4.98 -5.73 8.91
CA VAL A 98 4.18 -6.95 8.84
C VAL A 98 4.99 -8.01 8.10
N GLU A 99 4.94 -9.27 8.53
CA GLU A 99 5.45 -10.37 7.70
C GLU A 99 4.64 -10.44 6.41
N THR A 100 5.33 -10.49 5.27
CA THR A 100 4.67 -10.43 3.96
C THR A 100 3.63 -11.54 3.80
N GLU A 101 3.95 -12.77 4.21
CA GLU A 101 3.01 -13.90 4.16
C GLU A 101 1.75 -13.62 4.99
N TYR A 102 1.90 -13.06 6.19
CA TYR A 102 0.77 -12.68 7.03
C TYR A 102 -0.08 -11.58 6.39
N PHE A 103 0.54 -10.54 5.84
CA PHE A 103 -0.18 -9.51 5.08
C PHE A 103 -0.97 -10.10 3.93
N ILE A 104 -0.34 -10.93 3.10
CA ILE A 104 -0.98 -11.55 1.93
C ILE A 104 -2.19 -12.39 2.35
N ASN A 105 -2.07 -13.17 3.42
CA ASN A 105 -3.16 -14.02 3.90
C ASN A 105 -4.31 -13.26 4.56
N ASN A 106 -4.09 -12.01 4.96
CA ASN A 106 -5.12 -11.17 5.61
C ASN A 106 -5.34 -9.86 4.82
N TRP A 107 -4.95 -9.82 3.54
CA TRP A 107 -4.81 -8.59 2.75
C TRP A 107 -6.09 -7.76 2.72
N TYR A 108 -7.25 -8.44 2.75
CA TYR A 108 -8.57 -7.84 2.68
C TYR A 108 -8.88 -6.98 3.92
N GLU A 109 -8.39 -7.37 5.10
CA GLU A 109 -8.56 -6.61 6.34
C GLU A 109 -7.73 -5.34 6.32
N PHE A 110 -6.49 -5.43 5.82
CA PHE A 110 -5.65 -4.27 5.57
C PHE A 110 -6.30 -3.33 4.55
N ALA A 111 -6.73 -3.86 3.39
CA ALA A 111 -7.38 -3.09 2.35
C ALA A 111 -8.67 -2.39 2.80
N PHE A 112 -9.48 -3.05 3.64
CA PHE A 112 -10.71 -2.47 4.19
C PHE A 112 -10.43 -1.38 5.21
N TYR A 113 -9.37 -1.56 6.00
CA TYR A 113 -8.97 -0.58 7.01
C TYR A 113 -8.24 0.63 6.40
N CYS A 114 -7.49 0.41 5.32
CA CYS A 114 -6.72 1.43 4.63
C CYS A 114 -7.62 2.39 3.85
N SER A 115 -7.29 3.68 3.91
CA SER A 115 -7.91 4.74 3.10
C SER A 115 -7.11 5.06 1.84
N GLU A 116 -7.70 5.83 0.92
CA GLU A 116 -7.01 6.38 -0.26
C GLU A 116 -5.67 7.02 0.13
N GLY A 117 -4.60 6.68 -0.60
CA GLY A 117 -3.26 7.20 -0.36
C GLY A 117 -2.51 6.49 0.77
N GLU A 118 -3.06 5.43 1.36
CA GLU A 118 -2.27 4.54 2.21
C GLU A 118 -1.33 3.68 1.37
N GLN A 119 -0.13 3.49 1.91
CA GLN A 119 1.03 3.02 1.16
C GLN A 119 1.63 1.80 1.82
N GLY A 120 2.13 0.90 0.98
CA GLY A 120 2.93 -0.25 1.39
C GLY A 120 4.27 -0.29 0.68
N PHE A 121 5.28 -0.80 1.39
CA PHE A 121 6.68 -0.86 0.94
C PHE A 121 7.28 -2.22 1.28
N SER A 122 8.12 -2.78 0.41
CA SER A 122 9.04 -3.83 0.82
C SER A 122 10.09 -3.28 1.78
N ASP A 123 10.68 -4.15 2.58
CA ASP A 123 11.75 -3.82 3.52
C ASP A 123 12.99 -3.15 2.91
N ASP A 124 13.29 -3.44 1.65
CA ASP A 124 14.35 -2.80 0.88
C ASP A 124 13.91 -1.56 0.08
N GLY A 125 12.64 -1.15 0.19
CA GLY A 125 12.04 0.00 -0.50
C GLY A 125 12.00 -0.12 -2.02
N GLN A 126 12.31 -1.29 -2.60
CA GLN A 126 12.32 -1.49 -4.05
C GLN A 126 10.92 -1.73 -4.61
N LEU A 127 10.02 -2.31 -3.81
CA LEU A 127 8.64 -2.57 -4.18
C LEU A 127 7.74 -1.69 -3.33
N PHE A 128 6.79 -1.03 -3.96
CA PHE A 128 5.81 -0.23 -3.25
C PHE A 128 4.48 -0.18 -3.98
N PHE A 129 3.44 0.07 -3.21
CA PHE A 129 2.08 0.17 -3.70
C PHE A 129 1.27 1.18 -2.90
N GLU A 130 0.21 1.67 -3.49
CA GLU A 130 -0.71 2.65 -2.92
C GLU A 130 -2.15 2.23 -3.20
N TYR A 131 -2.98 2.32 -2.17
CA TYR A 131 -4.42 2.15 -2.30
C TYR A 131 -5.04 3.40 -2.93
N THR A 132 -5.82 3.20 -3.98
CA THR A 132 -6.47 4.28 -4.72
C THR A 132 -7.98 4.11 -4.69
N GLU A 133 -8.67 5.14 -4.20
CA GLU A 133 -10.11 5.34 -4.32
C GLU A 133 -10.37 6.39 -5.42
N PRO A 134 -11.57 6.42 -6.03
CA PRO A 134 -12.78 5.61 -5.78
C PRO A 134 -12.76 4.22 -6.44
N ASP A 135 -11.71 3.90 -7.21
CA ASP A 135 -11.69 2.73 -8.10
C ASP A 135 -11.46 1.40 -7.37
N ARG A 136 -11.32 1.42 -6.03
CA ARG A 136 -10.94 0.26 -5.20
C ARG A 136 -9.81 -0.52 -5.85
N ALA A 137 -8.73 0.19 -6.07
CA ALA A 137 -7.62 -0.31 -6.85
C ALA A 137 -6.31 -0.10 -6.12
N ILE A 138 -5.30 -0.81 -6.61
CA ILE A 138 -3.93 -0.72 -6.13
C ILE A 138 -3.08 -0.26 -7.30
N ARG A 139 -2.33 0.80 -7.08
CA ARG A 139 -1.20 1.14 -7.93
C ARG A 139 0.06 0.58 -7.33
N SER A 140 0.90 -0.06 -8.12
CA SER A 140 2.14 -0.68 -7.65
C SER A 140 3.25 -0.49 -8.67
N ASN A 141 4.50 -0.50 -8.22
CA ASN A 141 5.65 -0.54 -9.13
C ASN A 141 6.04 -1.97 -9.57
N PHE A 142 5.20 -2.96 -9.23
CA PHE A 142 5.36 -4.38 -9.56
C PHE A 142 4.03 -4.99 -9.99
N GLU A 143 4.09 -6.06 -10.75
CA GLU A 143 2.92 -6.75 -11.26
C GLU A 143 2.20 -7.57 -10.16
N ILE A 144 0.88 -7.40 -10.06
CA ILE A 144 -0.02 -8.25 -9.26
C ILE A 144 -0.88 -9.04 -10.26
N LYS A 145 -0.63 -10.34 -10.39
CA LYS A 145 -1.29 -11.19 -11.41
C LYS A 145 -2.69 -11.62 -10.96
N PRO A 146 -3.58 -12.07 -11.86
CA PRO A 146 -3.50 -11.96 -13.32
C PRO A 146 -4.01 -10.62 -13.87
N ASN A 147 -4.57 -9.75 -13.03
CA ASN A 147 -5.42 -8.64 -13.48
C ASN A 147 -4.76 -7.25 -13.40
N SER A 148 -3.46 -7.17 -13.16
CA SER A 148 -2.77 -5.88 -13.27
C SER A 148 -2.56 -5.52 -14.74
N LYS A 149 -2.78 -4.24 -15.06
CA LYS A 149 -2.47 -3.67 -16.36
C LYS A 149 -1.43 -2.58 -16.16
N ILE A 150 -0.44 -2.50 -17.04
CA ILE A 150 0.40 -1.29 -17.11
C ILE A 150 -0.54 -0.17 -17.53
N ILE A 151 -0.61 0.86 -16.68
CA ILE A 151 -1.29 2.09 -17.04
C ILE A 151 -0.23 3.13 -17.36
N HIS A 152 -0.42 3.82 -18.47
CA HIS A 152 0.14 5.16 -18.62
C HIS A 152 -0.89 6.07 -17.96
N PRO A 153 -0.68 6.50 -16.71
CA PRO A 153 -1.68 7.31 -16.03
C PRO A 153 -2.02 8.51 -16.93
N PRO A 154 -3.30 8.72 -17.31
CA PRO A 154 -3.68 10.04 -17.79
C PRO A 154 -3.39 10.99 -16.63
N TYR A 155 -2.66 12.07 -16.96
CA TYR A 155 -2.36 13.21 -16.11
C TYR A 155 -3.38 13.42 -14.99
N MET A 156 -2.88 13.72 -13.79
CA MET A 156 -3.64 14.35 -12.72
C MET A 156 -4.38 15.60 -13.22
N SER A 157 -5.59 15.44 -13.75
CA SER A 157 -6.59 16.51 -13.85
C SER A 157 -7.65 16.39 -12.76
N LEU A 158 -7.53 15.42 -11.85
CA LEU A 158 -8.46 15.25 -10.74
C LEU A 158 -8.04 16.01 -9.47
N TYR A 159 -6.83 16.59 -9.46
CA TYR A 159 -6.22 17.15 -8.26
C TYR A 159 -5.49 18.49 -8.48
N ARG A 160 -5.76 19.20 -9.59
CA ARG A 160 -5.32 20.58 -9.82
C ARG A 160 -6.48 21.56 -9.74
#